data_AF-A0A7J6GCT9-F1
#
_entry.id   AF-A0A7J6GCT9-F1
#
_cell.length_a   1.000
_cell.length_b   1.000
_cell.length_c   1.000
_cell.angle_alpha   90.00
_cell.angle_beta   90.00
_cell.angle_gamma   90.00
#
_symmetry.space_group_name_H-M   'P 1'
#
loop_
_entity.id
_entity.type
_entity.pdbx_description
1 polymer ?
#
loop_
_entity_poly.entity_id
_entity_poly.type
_entity_poly.pdbx_seq_one_letter_code
_entity_poly.pdbx_strand_id
1 'polypeptide(L)'
;MGSTSEKKVFTVLSIDGGGIRGIIPGTILAFLESKLQELDGPDVRIADYFDVILGTSTGGLVTTMLAAPNKHNRPMFAAKDINDFYLQHTPNIFPQSGDSLFGSIASWMESLTGPKYDGKYLHSLLNSLLGDLTLSQTLTTIVVPAFDIKLVQPCIFSTTEGKENSLRNARLADICISTSAAPTYLPAHSFTTTDDNGNSRSFDLIDGAVAANNPSMLAISHIIRETAKKNNNKLEEEEEKVGMDGTKMLVLSLGTGEAKHEEKYNASIASKWGLINWIFDNGTTPIIDIFANASSDIVDFLVSTIFQSQHHKKNYLRIQSSVDIATTENLQRLVDIGTKLLEKPVSRVNLETGKYEIVEGEGTNAEALLNFAKLLSKERKSRLMKCVDDFLLGISSTKGPECNEYEVRKKCVKKVFTVLSIDGGGIRGIIPGTILAFLESKLQELDGAHVRIADYFDVISGTSTGGLITTMLAAPNKHNRPMFAAKDINHFYLQHTPKIFPQRYLIFIVYVVFLKFTKKNMHNFKRKI
;
A
#
# COMPACT_ATOMS: atom_id res chain seq x y z
N MET A 1 -37.64 -17.49 17.71
CA MET A 1 -36.66 -17.34 16.62
C MET A 1 -35.56 -16.45 17.16
N GLY A 2 -34.39 -17.01 17.48
CA GLY A 2 -33.29 -16.23 18.06
C GLY A 2 -32.76 -15.23 17.05
N SER A 3 -32.69 -13.95 17.42
CA SER A 3 -32.00 -12.94 16.64
C SER A 3 -30.50 -13.25 16.69
N THR A 4 -29.98 -13.94 15.67
CA THR A 4 -28.54 -13.94 15.42
C THR A 4 -28.16 -12.49 15.12
N SER A 5 -27.52 -11.81 16.07
CA SER A 5 -26.93 -10.50 15.83
C SER A 5 -25.94 -10.66 14.67
N GLU A 6 -26.31 -10.23 13.46
CA GLU A 6 -25.38 -10.20 12.32
C GLU A 6 -24.15 -9.41 12.76
N LYS A 7 -22.99 -10.08 12.81
CA LYS A 7 -21.69 -9.49 13.15
C LYS A 7 -21.39 -8.37 12.16
N LYS A 8 -20.93 -7.22 12.67
CA LYS A 8 -20.57 -6.07 11.84
C LYS A 8 -19.49 -6.47 10.83
N VAL A 9 -19.72 -6.18 9.56
CA VAL A 9 -18.76 -6.40 8.47
C VAL A 9 -18.14 -5.06 8.10
N PHE A 10 -16.81 -4.96 8.11
CA PHE A 10 -16.09 -3.77 7.66
C PHE A 10 -16.02 -3.73 6.14
N THR A 11 -16.41 -2.61 5.54
CA THR A 11 -16.36 -2.40 4.09
C THR A 11 -15.17 -1.54 3.70
N VAL A 12 -14.31 -2.05 2.82
CA VAL A 12 -13.03 -1.45 2.43
C VAL A 12 -12.97 -1.26 0.92
N LEU A 13 -12.62 -0.04 0.50
CA LEU A 13 -12.20 0.26 -0.87
C LEU A 13 -10.71 0.60 -0.87
N SER A 14 -9.92 -0.07 -1.69
CA SER A 14 -8.49 0.20 -1.89
C SER A 14 -8.21 0.52 -3.35
N ILE A 15 -7.48 1.61 -3.62
CA ILE A 15 -7.18 2.09 -4.96
C ILE A 15 -5.66 2.25 -5.12
N ASP A 16 -5.07 1.53 -6.06
CA ASP A 16 -3.64 1.56 -6.31
C ASP A 16 -3.16 2.91 -6.89
N GLY A 17 -1.85 3.16 -6.76
CA GLY A 17 -1.16 4.19 -7.53
C GLY A 17 -0.98 3.83 -9.00
N GLY A 18 -0.76 4.84 -9.86
CA GLY A 18 -0.54 4.59 -11.29
C GLY A 18 -0.52 5.81 -12.22
N GLY A 19 -0.35 7.03 -11.69
CA GLY A 19 -0.35 8.25 -12.51
C GLY A 19 -1.65 8.42 -13.30
N ILE A 20 -1.55 8.67 -14.59
CA ILE A 20 -2.72 8.88 -15.48
C ILE A 20 -3.66 7.67 -15.57
N ARG A 21 -3.19 6.48 -15.15
CA ARG A 21 -3.99 5.24 -15.18
C ARG A 21 -5.11 5.19 -14.14
N GLY A 22 -5.25 6.21 -13.29
CA GLY A 22 -6.40 6.39 -12.38
C GLY A 22 -7.76 6.42 -13.06
N ILE A 23 -7.79 6.66 -14.37
CA ILE A 23 -8.99 6.52 -15.20
C ILE A 23 -9.57 5.10 -15.13
N ILE A 24 -8.74 4.05 -15.04
CA ILE A 24 -9.21 2.67 -15.00
C ILE A 24 -10.06 2.40 -13.74
N PRO A 25 -9.54 2.63 -12.50
CA PRO A 25 -10.39 2.52 -11.32
C PRO A 25 -11.52 3.53 -11.31
N GLY A 26 -11.37 4.73 -11.90
CA GLY A 26 -12.46 5.69 -12.11
C GLY A 26 -13.64 5.10 -12.89
N THR A 27 -13.40 4.46 -14.02
CA THR A 27 -14.44 3.75 -14.81
C THR A 27 -15.12 2.66 -14.01
N ILE A 28 -14.36 1.86 -13.25
CA ILE A 28 -14.91 0.78 -12.43
C ILE A 28 -15.79 1.34 -11.30
N LEU A 29 -15.34 2.41 -10.65
CA LEU A 29 -16.09 3.07 -9.58
C LEU A 29 -17.37 3.72 -10.11
N ALA A 30 -17.34 4.32 -11.31
CA ALA A 30 -18.53 4.85 -11.95
C ALA A 30 -19.59 3.75 -12.18
N PHE A 31 -19.16 2.57 -12.66
CA PHE A 31 -20.05 1.41 -12.77
C PHE A 31 -20.60 0.98 -11.40
N LEU A 32 -19.74 0.81 -10.39
CA LEU A 32 -20.18 0.41 -9.05
C LEU A 32 -21.19 1.41 -8.45
N GLU A 33 -20.89 2.71 -8.50
CA GLU A 33 -21.77 3.74 -7.95
C GLU A 33 -23.13 3.77 -8.66
N SER A 34 -23.17 3.59 -9.99
CA SER A 34 -24.43 3.48 -10.72
C SER A 34 -25.27 2.27 -10.27
N LYS A 35 -24.65 1.12 -9.99
CA LYS A 35 -25.35 -0.06 -9.47
C LYS A 35 -25.85 0.15 -8.04
N LEU A 36 -25.12 0.87 -7.22
CA LEU A 36 -25.59 1.27 -5.89
C LEU A 36 -26.77 2.24 -5.99
N GLN A 37 -26.74 3.17 -6.95
CA GLN A 37 -27.85 4.10 -7.20
C GLN A 37 -29.11 3.41 -7.73
N GLU A 38 -28.96 2.38 -8.58
CA GLU A 38 -30.08 1.52 -8.99
C GLU A 38 -30.73 0.79 -7.79
N LEU A 39 -29.95 0.41 -6.79
CA LEU A 39 -30.41 -0.36 -5.63
C LEU A 39 -31.01 0.50 -4.51
N ASP A 40 -30.44 1.69 -4.26
CA ASP A 40 -30.70 2.48 -3.06
C ASP A 40 -31.03 3.96 -3.34
N GLY A 41 -31.12 4.37 -4.60
CA GLY A 41 -31.54 5.70 -5.05
C GLY A 41 -30.42 6.59 -5.59
N PRO A 42 -30.74 7.64 -6.36
CA PRO A 42 -29.78 8.42 -7.15
C PRO A 42 -28.78 9.24 -6.33
N ASP A 43 -29.10 9.53 -5.07
CA ASP A 43 -28.29 10.41 -4.22
C ASP A 43 -27.17 9.68 -3.49
N VAL A 44 -27.16 8.34 -3.52
CA VAL A 44 -26.12 7.55 -2.84
C VAL A 44 -24.78 7.68 -3.55
N ARG A 45 -23.71 7.62 -2.77
CA ARG A 45 -22.32 7.76 -3.22
C ARG A 45 -21.45 6.67 -2.62
N ILE A 46 -20.29 6.41 -3.23
CA ILE A 46 -19.31 5.42 -2.75
C ILE A 46 -19.03 5.58 -1.23
N ALA A 47 -18.82 6.81 -0.75
CA ALA A 47 -18.54 7.07 0.66
C ALA A 47 -19.65 6.66 1.64
N ASP A 48 -20.88 6.42 1.17
CA ASP A 48 -22.00 5.95 2.02
C ASP A 48 -21.91 4.46 2.36
N TYR A 49 -21.09 3.70 1.62
CA TYR A 49 -21.03 2.24 1.72
C TYR A 49 -19.72 1.72 2.29
N PHE A 50 -18.63 2.48 2.18
CA PHE A 50 -17.31 2.06 2.62
C PHE A 50 -16.92 2.72 3.95
N ASP A 51 -16.61 1.89 4.95
CA ASP A 51 -16.08 2.33 6.24
C ASP A 51 -14.69 2.95 6.11
N VAL A 52 -13.89 2.41 5.18
CA VAL A 52 -12.53 2.88 4.89
C VAL A 52 -12.29 2.92 3.39
N ILE A 53 -11.80 4.07 2.89
CA ILE A 53 -11.33 4.24 1.52
C ILE A 53 -9.82 4.52 1.55
N LEU A 54 -9.04 3.73 0.85
CA LEU A 54 -7.59 3.84 0.81
C LEU A 54 -7.11 4.12 -0.59
N GLY A 55 -6.06 4.92 -0.70
CA GLY A 55 -5.53 5.28 -2.00
C GLY A 55 -4.09 5.73 -1.94
N THR A 56 -3.28 5.23 -2.86
CA THR A 56 -1.88 5.64 -3.03
C THR A 56 -1.74 6.47 -4.30
N SER A 57 -0.98 7.58 -4.25
CA SER A 57 -0.74 8.43 -5.42
C SER A 57 -2.05 8.90 -6.05
N THR A 58 -2.24 8.69 -7.36
CA THR A 58 -3.52 8.83 -8.05
C THR A 58 -4.71 8.20 -7.32
N GLY A 59 -4.55 7.02 -6.71
CA GLY A 59 -5.59 6.41 -5.88
C GLY A 59 -5.92 7.27 -4.64
N GLY A 60 -4.94 7.96 -4.07
CA GLY A 60 -5.11 8.91 -2.96
C GLY A 60 -5.85 10.18 -3.38
N LEU A 61 -5.60 10.66 -4.61
CA LEU A 61 -6.39 11.71 -5.25
C LEU A 61 -7.86 11.28 -5.38
N VAL A 62 -8.12 10.12 -5.97
CA VAL A 62 -9.48 9.57 -6.14
C VAL A 62 -10.17 9.36 -4.78
N THR A 63 -9.45 8.82 -3.80
CA THR A 63 -9.93 8.64 -2.43
C THR A 63 -10.39 9.97 -1.83
N THR A 64 -9.60 11.02 -2.01
CA THR A 64 -9.94 12.37 -1.54
C THR A 64 -11.15 12.94 -2.28
N MET A 65 -11.26 12.75 -3.60
CA MET A 65 -12.41 13.19 -4.39
C MET A 65 -13.73 12.56 -3.91
N LEU A 66 -13.68 11.29 -3.51
CA LEU A 66 -14.84 10.52 -3.02
C LEU A 66 -15.20 10.82 -1.55
N ALA A 67 -14.26 11.31 -0.74
CA ALA A 67 -14.45 11.46 0.71
C ALA A 67 -14.40 12.90 1.23
N ALA A 68 -13.85 13.84 0.46
CA ALA A 68 -13.84 15.25 0.84
C ALA A 68 -15.26 15.83 0.77
N PRO A 69 -15.72 16.55 1.81
CA PRO A 69 -17.04 17.13 1.83
C PRO A 69 -17.12 18.37 0.92
N ASN A 70 -18.24 18.49 0.21
CA ASN A 70 -18.68 19.76 -0.38
C ASN A 70 -19.47 20.59 0.64
N LYS A 71 -20.00 21.75 0.22
CA LYS A 71 -20.79 22.66 1.07
C LYS A 71 -22.06 22.04 1.67
N HIS A 72 -22.55 20.95 1.11
CA HIS A 72 -23.73 20.21 1.59
C HIS A 72 -23.35 18.96 2.38
N ASN A 73 -22.09 18.82 2.80
CA ASN A 73 -21.58 17.65 3.52
C ASN A 73 -21.83 16.32 2.75
N ARG A 74 -21.73 16.38 1.42
CA ARG A 74 -21.74 15.23 0.51
C ARG A 74 -20.40 15.15 -0.22
N PRO A 75 -20.02 13.99 -0.80
CA PRO A 75 -18.78 13.88 -1.56
C PRO A 75 -18.65 14.97 -2.63
N MET A 76 -17.45 15.53 -2.76
CA MET A 76 -17.16 16.58 -3.73
C MET A 76 -17.37 16.12 -5.18
N PHE A 77 -17.08 14.84 -5.46
CA PHE A 77 -17.27 14.22 -6.76
C PHE A 77 -18.19 12.99 -6.66
N ALA A 78 -19.00 12.78 -7.69
CA ALA A 78 -19.55 11.45 -7.97
C ALA A 78 -18.48 10.61 -8.67
N ALA A 79 -18.58 9.28 -8.60
CA ALA A 79 -17.58 8.39 -9.17
C ALA A 79 -17.45 8.56 -10.70
N LYS A 80 -18.55 8.90 -11.39
CA LYS A 80 -18.54 9.20 -12.83
C LYS A 80 -17.70 10.43 -13.21
N ASP A 81 -17.55 11.39 -12.29
CA ASP A 81 -16.87 12.66 -12.55
C ASP A 81 -15.32 12.49 -12.51
N ILE A 82 -14.83 11.36 -11.98
CA ILE A 82 -13.39 11.07 -11.85
C ILE A 82 -12.71 11.04 -13.22
N ASN A 83 -13.33 10.38 -14.20
CA ASN A 83 -12.74 10.25 -15.53
C ASN A 83 -12.66 11.59 -16.24
N ASP A 84 -13.72 12.41 -16.15
CA ASP A 84 -13.75 13.75 -16.72
C ASP A 84 -12.67 14.64 -16.12
N PHE A 85 -12.47 14.55 -14.80
CA PHE A 85 -11.37 15.24 -14.12
C PHE A 85 -10.01 14.85 -14.71
N TYR A 86 -9.72 13.56 -14.87
CA TYR A 86 -8.45 13.13 -15.45
C TYR A 86 -8.31 13.56 -16.91
N LEU A 87 -9.35 13.41 -17.73
CA LEU A 87 -9.33 13.83 -19.13
C LEU A 87 -9.05 15.32 -19.28
N GLN A 88 -9.64 16.16 -18.42
CA GLN A 88 -9.47 17.60 -18.44
C GLN A 88 -8.10 18.06 -17.91
N HIS A 89 -7.64 17.49 -16.79
CA HIS A 89 -6.50 18.05 -16.06
C HIS A 89 -5.17 17.37 -16.39
N THR A 90 -5.17 16.11 -16.82
CA THR A 90 -3.95 15.35 -17.11
C THR A 90 -3.00 16.04 -18.09
N PRO A 91 -3.47 16.62 -19.22
CA PRO A 91 -2.57 17.32 -20.16
C PRO A 91 -1.84 18.52 -19.54
N ASN A 92 -2.41 19.12 -18.49
CA ASN A 92 -1.83 20.26 -17.79
C ASN A 92 -0.95 19.84 -16.59
N ILE A 93 -1.27 18.70 -15.97
CA ILE A 93 -0.45 18.10 -14.90
C ILE A 93 0.83 17.50 -15.50
N PHE A 94 0.72 16.87 -16.66
CA PHE A 94 1.82 16.22 -17.37
C PHE A 94 1.95 16.81 -18.79
N PRO A 95 2.33 18.09 -18.92
CA PRO A 95 2.48 18.74 -20.22
C PRO A 95 3.50 17.99 -21.07
N GLN A 96 3.15 17.76 -22.33
CA GLN A 96 4.12 17.26 -23.30
C GLN A 96 4.95 18.42 -23.82
N SER A 97 6.27 18.25 -23.80
CA SER A 97 7.17 19.13 -24.53
C SER A 97 6.87 18.96 -26.02
N GLY A 98 6.27 19.97 -26.66
CA GLY A 98 6.04 19.97 -28.10
C GLY A 98 7.35 19.74 -28.86
N ASP A 99 7.27 19.09 -30.03
CA ASP A 99 8.37 18.72 -30.93
C ASP A 99 9.56 19.69 -30.89
N SER A 100 10.48 19.45 -29.96
CA SER A 100 11.78 20.10 -30.00
C SER A 100 12.61 19.34 -31.02
N LEU A 101 12.56 19.84 -32.27
CA LEU A 101 13.41 19.46 -33.39
C LEU A 101 14.93 19.55 -33.07
N PHE A 102 15.31 20.03 -31.89
CA PHE A 102 16.66 19.97 -31.36
C PHE A 102 16.83 18.82 -30.36
N GLY A 103 16.97 17.61 -30.90
CA GLY A 103 17.84 16.56 -30.41
C GLY A 103 17.47 15.90 -29.08
N SER A 104 17.39 14.57 -29.12
CA SER A 104 17.48 13.63 -27.98
C SER A 104 18.57 13.94 -26.96
N ILE A 105 19.50 14.86 -27.29
CA ILE A 105 20.58 15.33 -26.45
C ILE A 105 20.18 16.47 -25.46
N ALA A 106 19.31 17.39 -25.86
CA ALA A 106 18.91 18.49 -25.00
C ALA A 106 17.92 18.03 -23.90
N SER A 107 16.99 17.14 -24.26
CA SER A 107 16.02 16.59 -23.31
C SER A 107 16.66 15.72 -22.21
N TRP A 108 17.83 15.10 -22.47
CA TRP A 108 18.56 14.38 -21.42
C TRP A 108 19.29 15.30 -20.45
N MET A 109 19.74 16.49 -20.87
CA MET A 109 20.35 17.43 -19.93
C MET A 109 19.32 18.01 -18.98
N GLU A 110 18.11 18.31 -19.48
CA GLU A 110 16.99 18.75 -18.65
C GLU A 110 16.54 17.67 -17.66
N SER A 111 16.49 16.40 -18.07
CA SER A 111 16.12 15.28 -17.16
C SER A 111 17.18 14.96 -16.10
N LEU A 112 18.41 15.48 -16.25
CA LEU A 112 19.44 15.43 -15.21
C LEU A 112 19.33 16.59 -14.20
N THR A 113 18.50 17.59 -14.47
CA THR A 113 18.33 18.79 -13.65
C THR A 113 16.88 18.94 -13.16
N GLY A 114 16.50 18.14 -12.17
CA GLY A 114 15.19 18.22 -11.51
C GLY A 114 14.19 17.16 -11.97
N PRO A 115 12.97 17.15 -11.39
CA PRO A 115 11.91 16.23 -11.80
C PRO A 115 11.39 16.56 -13.21
N LYS A 116 10.79 15.56 -13.88
CA LYS A 116 10.23 15.69 -15.23
C LYS A 116 9.14 16.78 -15.33
N TYR A 117 8.38 16.98 -14.26
CA TYR A 117 7.29 17.96 -14.16
C TYR A 117 7.50 18.83 -12.93
N ASP A 118 7.15 20.13 -13.03
CA ASP A 118 7.38 21.09 -11.94
C ASP A 118 6.32 21.05 -10.82
N GLY A 119 5.21 20.33 -11.05
CA GLY A 119 4.12 20.17 -10.10
C GLY A 119 3.24 21.39 -9.87
N LYS A 120 3.55 22.58 -10.41
CA LYS A 120 2.86 23.83 -10.05
C LYS A 120 1.37 23.80 -10.38
N TYR A 121 1.00 23.24 -11.54
CA TYR A 121 -0.39 23.12 -11.93
C TYR A 121 -1.16 22.20 -10.97
N LEU A 122 -0.60 21.04 -10.63
CA LEU A 122 -1.20 20.10 -9.68
C LEU A 122 -1.40 20.76 -8.31
N HIS A 123 -0.39 21.47 -7.80
CA HIS A 123 -0.49 22.17 -6.52
C HIS A 123 -1.59 23.23 -6.55
N SER A 124 -1.63 24.05 -7.59
CA SER A 124 -2.65 25.10 -7.75
C SER A 124 -4.05 24.51 -7.82
N LEU A 125 -4.24 23.46 -8.63
CA LEU A 125 -5.50 22.75 -8.78
C LEU A 125 -6.00 22.18 -7.45
N LEU A 126 -5.14 21.48 -6.71
CA LEU A 126 -5.50 20.87 -5.43
C LEU A 126 -5.80 21.90 -4.35
N ASN A 127 -5.02 22.99 -4.28
CA ASN A 127 -5.32 24.10 -3.37
C ASN A 127 -6.65 24.78 -3.71
N SER A 128 -6.96 24.95 -5.00
CA SER A 128 -8.23 25.55 -5.43
C SER A 128 -9.43 24.67 -5.13
N LEU A 129 -9.30 23.34 -5.26
CA LEU A 129 -10.42 22.40 -5.05
C LEU A 129 -10.65 22.11 -3.57
N LEU A 130 -9.58 21.87 -2.81
CA LEU A 130 -9.66 21.37 -1.44
C LEU A 130 -9.57 22.50 -0.41
N GLY A 131 -9.05 23.67 -0.77
CA GLY A 131 -8.89 24.81 0.13
C GLY A 131 -8.16 24.41 1.42
N ASP A 132 -8.77 24.72 2.56
CA ASP A 132 -8.25 24.40 3.90
C ASP A 132 -8.86 23.14 4.51
N LEU A 133 -9.55 22.32 3.72
CA LEU A 133 -10.08 21.05 4.21
C LEU A 133 -8.95 20.18 4.75
N THR A 134 -9.13 19.70 5.98
CA THR A 134 -8.19 18.86 6.70
C THR A 134 -8.64 17.40 6.71
N LEU A 135 -7.69 16.51 7.01
CA LEU A 135 -7.89 15.07 7.06
C LEU A 135 -9.03 14.62 7.98
N SER A 136 -9.24 15.29 9.12
CA SER A 136 -10.30 14.98 10.08
C SER A 136 -11.71 15.29 9.57
N GLN A 137 -11.84 16.13 8.55
CA GLN A 137 -13.12 16.60 7.99
C GLN A 137 -13.67 15.68 6.89
N THR A 138 -12.99 14.58 6.55
CA THR A 138 -13.49 13.65 5.53
C THR A 138 -14.77 12.93 5.98
N LEU A 139 -15.65 12.65 5.01
CA LEU A 139 -16.97 12.05 5.23
C LEU A 139 -16.93 10.60 5.71
N THR A 140 -15.90 9.88 5.29
CA THR A 140 -15.58 8.53 5.76
C THR A 140 -14.10 8.46 6.13
N THR A 141 -13.67 7.36 6.74
CA THR A 141 -12.26 7.15 7.05
C THR A 141 -11.48 7.00 5.75
N ILE A 142 -10.51 7.87 5.53
CA ILE A 142 -9.52 7.66 4.47
C ILE A 142 -8.18 7.24 5.04
N VAL A 143 -7.40 6.49 4.25
CA VAL A 143 -6.00 6.20 4.54
C VAL A 143 -5.16 6.43 3.28
N VAL A 144 -4.20 7.34 3.38
CA VAL A 144 -3.35 7.76 2.26
C VAL A 144 -1.87 7.67 2.67
N PRO A 145 -1.09 6.75 2.08
CA PRO A 145 0.33 6.65 2.37
C PRO A 145 1.13 7.72 1.61
N ALA A 146 2.23 8.15 2.23
CA ALA A 146 3.34 8.88 1.65
C ALA A 146 4.65 8.32 2.23
N PHE A 147 5.80 8.77 1.76
CA PHE A 147 7.09 8.40 2.33
C PHE A 147 7.87 9.64 2.74
N ASP A 148 8.30 9.71 4.01
CA ASP A 148 9.09 10.82 4.53
C ASP A 148 10.57 10.58 4.27
N ILE A 149 11.17 11.42 3.43
CA ILE A 149 12.57 11.27 3.01
C ILE A 149 13.57 11.78 4.05
N LYS A 150 13.13 12.62 4.99
CA LYS A 150 13.99 13.14 6.06
C LYS A 150 14.07 12.15 7.20
N LEU A 151 12.96 11.51 7.54
CA LEU A 151 12.86 10.45 8.55
C LEU A 151 13.14 9.05 7.97
N VAL A 152 13.15 8.92 6.65
CA VAL A 152 13.37 7.66 5.91
C VAL A 152 12.38 6.57 6.35
N GLN A 153 11.08 6.92 6.41
CA GLN A 153 10.03 6.02 6.84
C GLN A 153 8.68 6.31 6.17
N PRO A 154 7.77 5.33 6.08
CA PRO A 154 6.39 5.58 5.66
C PRO A 154 5.68 6.59 6.55
N CYS A 155 4.96 7.52 5.94
CA CYS A 155 4.03 8.42 6.61
C CYS A 155 2.60 8.07 6.17
N ILE A 156 1.84 7.41 7.05
CA ILE A 156 0.47 7.00 6.76
C ILE A 156 -0.49 8.05 7.32
N PHE A 157 -1.20 8.76 6.46
CA PHE A 157 -2.27 9.67 6.88
C PHE A 157 -3.57 8.89 7.02
N SER A 158 -4.27 9.04 8.15
CA SER A 158 -5.63 8.51 8.30
C SER A 158 -6.56 9.49 8.99
N THR A 159 -7.84 9.51 8.60
CA THR A 159 -8.87 10.36 9.24
C THR A 159 -8.90 10.16 10.75
N THR A 160 -8.78 8.91 11.22
CA THR A 160 -8.76 8.61 12.65
C THR A 160 -7.57 9.25 13.35
N GLU A 161 -6.37 9.15 12.79
CA GLU A 161 -5.18 9.78 13.38
C GLU A 161 -5.27 11.31 13.33
N GLY A 162 -5.85 11.89 12.26
CA GLY A 162 -6.09 13.33 12.18
C GLY A 162 -7.12 13.84 13.20
N LYS A 163 -8.09 13.01 13.60
CA LYS A 163 -9.04 13.33 14.68
C LYS A 163 -8.41 13.22 16.07
N GLU A 164 -7.48 12.28 16.26
CA GLU A 164 -6.80 12.04 17.54
C GLU A 164 -5.61 12.97 17.78
N ASN A 165 -4.94 13.42 16.72
CA ASN A 165 -3.71 14.19 16.80
C ASN A 165 -3.72 15.33 15.76
N SER A 166 -3.84 16.57 16.25
CA SER A 166 -3.84 17.79 15.43
C SER A 166 -2.56 17.96 14.59
N LEU A 167 -1.40 17.50 15.08
CA LEU A 167 -0.14 17.49 14.31
C LEU A 167 -0.18 16.52 13.11
N ARG A 168 -1.14 15.61 13.07
CA ARG A 168 -1.38 14.70 11.94
C ARG A 168 -2.59 15.11 11.10
N ASN A 169 -3.34 16.12 11.53
CA ASN A 169 -4.49 16.66 10.81
C ASN A 169 -4.07 17.62 9.67
N ALA A 170 -3.29 17.10 8.72
CA ALA A 170 -2.81 17.87 7.59
C ALA A 170 -3.94 18.27 6.62
N ARG A 171 -3.71 19.31 5.81
CA ARG A 171 -4.61 19.69 4.71
C ARG A 171 -4.66 18.57 3.69
N LEU A 172 -5.85 18.29 3.17
CA LEU A 172 -6.04 17.28 2.12
C LEU A 172 -5.24 17.62 0.86
N ALA A 173 -5.08 18.91 0.53
CA ALA A 173 -4.23 19.34 -0.58
C ALA A 173 -2.77 18.89 -0.39
N ASP A 174 -2.20 19.11 0.80
CA ASP A 174 -0.81 18.71 1.11
C ASP A 174 -0.64 17.18 1.07
N ILE A 175 -1.63 16.44 1.56
CA ILE A 175 -1.64 14.97 1.51
C ILE A 175 -1.68 14.48 0.06
N CYS A 176 -2.57 15.03 -0.76
CA CYS A 176 -2.71 14.68 -2.18
C CYS A 176 -1.45 15.00 -2.98
N ILE A 177 -0.84 16.16 -2.76
CA ILE A 177 0.43 16.52 -3.40
C ILE A 177 1.51 15.50 -2.99
N SER A 178 1.63 15.22 -1.70
CA SER A 178 2.66 14.33 -1.15
C SER A 178 2.54 12.91 -1.68
N THR A 179 1.34 12.33 -1.63
CA THR A 179 1.13 10.94 -2.07
C THR A 179 1.37 10.78 -3.57
N SER A 180 1.21 11.84 -4.37
CA SER A 180 1.44 11.83 -5.82
C SER A 180 2.85 12.26 -6.26
N ALA A 181 3.72 12.67 -5.34
CA ALA A 181 5.06 13.20 -5.63
C ALA A 181 6.07 12.10 -6.04
N ALA A 182 5.82 11.44 -7.18
CA ALA A 182 6.61 10.30 -7.64
C ALA A 182 8.06 10.72 -7.94
N PRO A 183 9.08 10.06 -7.37
CA PRO A 183 10.47 10.37 -7.66
C PRO A 183 10.75 10.35 -9.17
N THR A 184 11.62 11.26 -9.64
CA THR A 184 11.90 11.55 -11.06
C THR A 184 10.76 12.21 -11.86
N TYR A 185 9.51 12.12 -11.41
CA TYR A 185 8.35 12.71 -12.09
C TYR A 185 7.92 14.06 -11.52
N LEU A 186 7.72 14.14 -10.21
CA LEU A 186 7.24 15.33 -9.51
C LEU A 186 8.18 15.71 -8.36
N PRO A 187 8.24 16.99 -7.96
CA PRO A 187 9.05 17.42 -6.83
C PRO A 187 8.51 16.84 -5.51
N ALA A 188 9.41 16.58 -4.57
CA ALA A 188 9.03 16.30 -3.18
C ALA A 188 8.27 17.49 -2.59
N HIS A 189 7.37 17.20 -1.64
CA HIS A 189 6.53 18.21 -1.01
C HIS A 189 6.86 18.36 0.47
N SER A 190 7.00 19.61 0.91
CA SER A 190 7.27 19.92 2.32
C SER A 190 6.21 20.86 2.85
N PHE A 191 5.69 20.54 4.03
CA PHE A 191 4.74 21.38 4.75
C PHE A 191 4.88 21.16 6.27
N THR A 192 4.17 21.95 7.06
CA THR A 192 4.18 21.85 8.52
C THR A 192 2.77 21.99 9.06
N THR A 193 2.42 21.12 10.01
CA THR A 193 1.20 21.24 10.82
C THR A 193 1.57 21.86 12.16
N THR A 194 0.62 22.56 12.77
CA THR A 194 0.78 23.15 14.11
C THR A 194 -0.46 22.82 14.93
N ASP A 195 -0.25 22.45 16.21
CA ASP A 195 -1.36 22.22 17.14
C ASP A 195 -1.76 23.50 17.88
N ASP A 196 -2.83 23.43 18.66
CA ASP A 196 -3.36 24.56 19.44
C ASP A 196 -2.38 25.06 20.52
N ASN A 197 -1.39 24.23 20.89
CA ASN A 197 -0.35 24.58 21.86
C ASN A 197 0.88 25.23 21.20
N GLY A 198 0.87 25.40 19.87
CA GLY A 198 1.98 25.95 19.10
C GLY A 198 3.11 24.95 18.83
N ASN A 199 2.94 23.66 19.10
CA ASN A 199 3.89 22.64 18.66
C ASN A 199 3.74 22.45 17.15
N SER A 200 4.85 22.23 16.46
CA SER A 200 4.84 22.03 15.02
C SER A 200 5.46 20.70 14.62
N ARG A 201 4.94 20.12 13.53
CA ARG A 201 5.50 18.93 12.90
C ARG A 201 5.73 19.20 11.42
N SER A 202 6.97 19.08 10.99
CA SER A 202 7.33 19.16 9.57
C SER A 202 7.24 17.80 8.89
N PHE A 203 6.88 17.83 7.62
CA PHE A 203 6.80 16.69 6.73
C PHE A 203 7.60 16.99 5.48
N ASP A 204 8.43 16.04 5.04
CA ASP A 204 9.24 16.13 3.82
C ASP A 204 8.98 14.87 2.99
N LEU A 205 7.97 14.92 2.11
CA LEU A 205 7.30 13.73 1.59
C LEU A 205 7.46 13.54 0.08
N ILE A 206 7.48 12.26 -0.31
CA ILE A 206 7.36 11.77 -1.69
C ILE A 206 6.23 10.74 -1.78
N ASP A 207 5.97 10.27 -3.00
CA ASP A 207 4.88 9.36 -3.35
C ASP A 207 4.77 8.13 -2.42
N GLY A 208 3.52 7.79 -2.09
CA GLY A 208 3.20 6.65 -1.23
C GLY A 208 3.52 5.29 -1.84
N ALA A 209 3.68 5.19 -3.16
CA ALA A 209 4.04 3.96 -3.87
C ALA A 209 5.43 3.45 -3.49
N VAL A 210 6.30 4.33 -2.95
CA VAL A 210 7.58 3.95 -2.35
C VAL A 210 7.37 3.06 -1.12
N ALA A 211 6.26 3.23 -0.40
CA ALA A 211 5.92 2.46 0.79
C ALA A 211 4.89 1.35 0.52
N ALA A 212 3.79 1.68 -0.17
CA ALA A 212 2.66 0.78 -0.40
C ALA A 212 1.87 1.21 -1.65
N ASN A 213 2.20 0.65 -2.82
CA ASN A 213 1.46 0.98 -4.05
C ASN A 213 0.03 0.41 -4.05
N ASN A 214 -0.15 -0.81 -3.55
CA ASN A 214 -1.44 -1.40 -3.21
C ASN A 214 -1.67 -1.24 -1.70
N PRO A 215 -2.55 -0.33 -1.25
CA PRO A 215 -2.74 -0.08 0.18
C PRO A 215 -3.67 -1.08 0.87
N SER A 216 -4.09 -2.18 0.23
CA SER A 216 -5.07 -3.13 0.79
C SER A 216 -4.63 -3.73 2.14
N MET A 217 -3.33 -4.03 2.31
CA MET A 217 -2.83 -4.53 3.59
C MET A 217 -2.81 -3.46 4.69
N LEU A 218 -2.63 -2.18 4.32
CA LEU A 218 -2.77 -1.07 5.27
C LEU A 218 -4.20 -0.97 5.81
N ALA A 219 -5.20 -1.32 4.99
CA ALA A 219 -6.60 -1.36 5.42
C ALA A 219 -6.83 -2.40 6.53
N ILE A 220 -6.34 -3.62 6.30
CA ILE A 220 -6.47 -4.71 7.27
C ILE A 220 -5.75 -4.33 8.57
N SER A 221 -4.53 -3.79 8.47
CA SER A 221 -3.78 -3.30 9.63
C SER A 221 -4.53 -2.20 10.39
N HIS A 222 -5.11 -1.24 9.67
CA HIS A 222 -5.91 -0.16 10.25
C HIS A 222 -7.12 -0.71 11.01
N ILE A 223 -7.91 -1.59 10.40
CA ILE A 223 -9.10 -2.20 11.03
C ILE A 223 -8.73 -2.96 12.30
N ILE A 224 -7.64 -3.75 12.26
CA ILE A 224 -7.14 -4.49 13.43
C ILE A 224 -6.78 -3.51 14.56
N ARG A 225 -6.03 -2.45 14.25
CA ARG A 225 -5.63 -1.44 15.24
C ARG A 225 -6.83 -0.73 15.87
N GLU A 226 -7.79 -0.32 15.06
CA GLU A 226 -8.98 0.39 15.55
C GLU A 226 -9.93 -0.52 16.35
N THR A 227 -10.02 -1.80 16.00
CA THR A 227 -10.77 -2.79 16.77
C THR A 227 -10.09 -3.02 18.13
N ALA A 228 -8.76 -3.14 18.15
CA ALA A 228 -7.99 -3.29 19.39
C ALA A 228 -8.17 -2.10 20.35
N LYS A 229 -8.08 -0.86 19.83
CA LYS A 229 -8.32 0.36 20.63
C LYS A 229 -9.71 0.38 21.25
N LYS A 230 -10.75 0.01 20.50
CA LYS A 230 -12.14 -0.04 21.00
C LYS A 230 -12.33 -1.08 22.10
N ASN A 231 -11.68 -2.23 21.98
CA ASN A 231 -11.76 -3.29 22.97
C ASN A 231 -11.07 -2.90 24.28
N ASN A 232 -9.92 -2.22 24.23
CA ASN A 232 -9.23 -1.74 25.45
C ASN A 232 -10.06 -0.71 26.23
N ASN A 233 -10.98 0.01 25.58
CA ASN A 233 -11.87 0.97 26.22
C ASN A 233 -13.17 0.34 26.76
N LYS A 234 -13.44 -0.94 26.49
CA LYS A 234 -14.58 -1.69 27.03
C LYS A 234 -14.09 -2.58 28.16
N LEU A 235 -14.60 -2.35 29.37
CA LEU A 235 -14.37 -3.20 30.54
C LEU A 235 -14.91 -4.62 30.28
N GLU A 236 -13.99 -5.56 30.06
CA GLU A 236 -14.04 -7.01 30.36
C GLU A 236 -15.20 -7.91 29.88
N GLU A 237 -16.19 -7.46 29.12
CA GLU A 237 -17.23 -8.36 28.61
C GLU A 237 -17.01 -8.68 27.11
N GLU A 238 -16.49 -9.89 26.88
CA GLU A 238 -16.18 -10.56 25.60
C GLU A 238 -15.00 -9.99 24.80
N GLU A 239 -13.83 -10.64 24.92
CA GLU A 239 -12.69 -10.44 24.00
C GLU A 239 -13.12 -10.81 22.56
N GLU A 240 -13.67 -9.84 21.82
CA GLU A 240 -13.82 -9.98 20.38
C GLU A 240 -12.41 -10.16 19.80
N LYS A 241 -12.11 -11.38 19.32
CA LYS A 241 -10.79 -11.72 18.78
C LYS A 241 -10.34 -10.67 17.77
N VAL A 242 -9.37 -9.86 18.17
CA VAL A 242 -8.63 -8.95 17.32
C VAL A 242 -7.72 -9.80 16.44
N GLY A 243 -8.01 -9.90 15.16
CA GLY A 243 -7.24 -10.72 14.24
C GLY A 243 -7.57 -10.45 12.77
N MET A 244 -6.79 -11.06 11.88
CA MET A 244 -7.04 -11.06 10.44
C MET A 244 -8.22 -11.99 10.11
N ASP A 245 -9.44 -11.55 10.41
CA ASP A 245 -10.67 -12.31 10.16
C ASP A 245 -11.37 -11.80 8.90
N GLY A 246 -11.12 -12.46 7.77
CA GLY A 246 -11.73 -12.19 6.48
C GLY A 246 -13.26 -12.39 6.45
N THR A 247 -13.84 -13.06 7.45
CA THR A 247 -15.31 -13.17 7.58
C THR A 247 -15.96 -11.83 7.91
N LYS A 248 -15.20 -10.91 8.53
CA LYS A 248 -15.66 -9.59 8.98
C LYS A 248 -15.28 -8.46 8.04
N MET A 249 -14.78 -8.76 6.85
CA MET A 249 -14.31 -7.73 5.92
C MET A 249 -14.86 -8.00 4.52
N LEU A 250 -15.29 -6.93 3.84
CA LEU A 250 -15.55 -6.90 2.40
C LEU A 250 -14.56 -5.91 1.80
N VAL A 251 -13.65 -6.40 0.97
CA VAL A 251 -12.53 -5.62 0.43
C VAL A 251 -12.63 -5.60 -1.09
N LEU A 252 -12.88 -4.41 -1.64
CA LEU A 252 -12.73 -4.12 -3.06
C LEU A 252 -11.37 -3.45 -3.28
N SER A 253 -10.50 -4.09 -4.07
CA SER A 253 -9.17 -3.57 -4.41
C SER A 253 -9.09 -3.33 -5.91
N LEU A 254 -8.77 -2.11 -6.31
CA LEU A 254 -8.75 -1.67 -7.70
C LEU A 254 -7.33 -1.32 -8.13
N GLY A 255 -6.80 -2.11 -9.05
CA GLY A 255 -5.54 -1.83 -9.72
C GLY A 255 -5.68 -0.74 -10.79
N THR A 256 -4.59 -0.05 -11.07
CA THR A 256 -4.51 0.91 -12.20
C THR A 256 -4.03 0.25 -13.49
N GLY A 257 -3.99 -1.07 -13.54
CA GLY A 257 -3.36 -1.82 -14.60
C GLY A 257 -1.83 -1.90 -14.43
N GLU A 258 -1.30 -3.08 -14.67
CA GLU A 258 0.14 -3.31 -14.82
C GLU A 258 0.51 -3.18 -16.28
N ALA A 259 1.59 -2.47 -16.60
CA ALA A 259 1.99 -2.38 -17.98
C ALA A 259 2.30 -3.79 -18.53
N LYS A 260 1.71 -4.16 -19.68
CA LYS A 260 2.03 -5.38 -20.43
C LYS A 260 3.51 -5.32 -20.76
N HIS A 261 4.29 -5.97 -19.93
CA HIS A 261 5.73 -6.06 -20.04
C HIS A 261 6.13 -7.51 -20.22
N GLU A 262 5.36 -8.27 -21.00
CA GLU A 262 5.78 -9.58 -21.46
C GLU A 262 7.17 -9.41 -22.11
N GLU A 263 8.18 -9.93 -21.42
CA GLU A 263 9.58 -10.00 -21.85
C GLU A 263 10.30 -8.67 -22.12
N LYS A 264 9.85 -7.54 -21.54
CA LYS A 264 10.52 -6.22 -21.75
C LYS A 264 12.00 -6.25 -21.37
N TYR A 265 12.32 -6.97 -20.30
CA TYR A 265 13.68 -7.13 -19.79
C TYR A 265 14.00 -8.60 -19.57
N ASN A 266 15.25 -9.00 -19.86
CA ASN A 266 15.77 -10.29 -19.48
C ASN A 266 17.10 -10.13 -18.74
N ALA A 267 17.50 -11.16 -17.99
CA ALA A 267 18.71 -11.13 -17.18
C ALA A 267 19.98 -10.85 -18.01
N SER A 268 20.03 -11.33 -19.26
CA SER A 268 21.17 -11.08 -20.15
C SER A 268 21.31 -9.58 -20.48
N ILE A 269 20.21 -8.90 -20.79
CA ILE A 269 20.18 -7.46 -21.05
C ILE A 269 20.48 -6.68 -19.76
N ALA A 270 19.76 -6.97 -18.67
CA ALA A 270 19.88 -6.24 -17.40
C ALA A 270 21.24 -6.45 -16.70
N SER A 271 21.94 -7.56 -16.96
CA SER A 271 23.29 -7.80 -16.42
C SER A 271 24.33 -6.77 -16.88
N LYS A 272 24.05 -6.09 -17.99
CA LYS A 272 24.92 -5.04 -18.56
C LYS A 272 24.48 -3.62 -18.16
N TRP A 273 23.38 -3.49 -17.40
CA TRP A 273 22.85 -2.19 -17.02
C TRP A 273 23.71 -1.49 -15.96
N GLY A 274 24.04 -0.23 -16.23
CA GLY A 274 24.57 0.69 -15.22
C GLY A 274 23.46 1.48 -14.51
N LEU A 275 23.84 2.42 -13.64
CA LEU A 275 22.90 3.30 -12.92
C LEU A 275 21.91 4.01 -13.85
N ILE A 276 22.36 4.41 -15.05
CA ILE A 276 21.53 5.13 -16.00
C ILE A 276 20.40 4.23 -16.51
N ASN A 277 20.69 3.02 -16.97
CA ASN A 277 19.66 2.12 -17.51
C ASN A 277 18.64 1.67 -16.45
N TRP A 278 19.06 1.51 -15.20
CA TRP A 278 18.14 1.18 -14.10
C TRP A 278 17.17 2.32 -13.76
N ILE A 279 17.60 3.58 -13.92
CA ILE A 279 16.79 4.77 -13.62
C ILE A 279 16.05 5.28 -14.86
N PHE A 280 16.62 5.11 -16.04
CA PHE A 280 16.06 5.61 -17.29
C PHE A 280 16.32 4.60 -18.41
N ASP A 281 15.22 4.03 -18.92
CA ASP A 281 15.21 3.19 -20.10
C ASP A 281 13.99 3.54 -20.95
N ASN A 282 14.22 4.01 -22.18
CA ASN A 282 13.19 4.32 -23.17
C ASN A 282 12.03 5.20 -22.64
N GLY A 283 12.36 6.24 -21.86
CA GLY A 283 11.37 7.18 -21.31
C GLY A 283 10.58 6.66 -20.10
N THR A 284 10.92 5.48 -19.59
CA THR A 284 10.39 4.89 -18.34
C THR A 284 11.44 4.86 -17.24
N THR A 285 11.03 4.65 -15.99
CA THR A 285 11.92 4.50 -14.82
C THR A 285 11.84 3.06 -14.30
N PRO A 286 12.63 2.10 -14.86
CA PRO A 286 12.44 0.67 -14.61
C PRO A 286 12.44 0.29 -13.13
N ILE A 287 13.35 0.87 -12.34
CA ILE A 287 13.46 0.57 -10.92
C ILE A 287 12.20 0.95 -10.13
N ILE A 288 11.58 2.10 -10.44
CA ILE A 288 10.35 2.54 -9.77
C ILE A 288 9.19 1.63 -10.16
N ASP A 289 9.05 1.33 -11.45
CA ASP A 289 7.99 0.45 -11.95
C ASP A 289 8.10 -0.96 -11.35
N ILE A 290 9.31 -1.52 -11.28
CA ILE A 290 9.57 -2.84 -10.69
C ILE A 290 9.22 -2.86 -9.20
N PHE A 291 9.67 -1.89 -8.41
CA PHE A 291 9.36 -1.86 -6.98
C PHE A 291 7.87 -1.59 -6.70
N ALA A 292 7.23 -0.73 -7.48
CA ALA A 292 5.80 -0.45 -7.34
C ALA A 292 4.95 -1.68 -7.69
N ASN A 293 5.26 -2.37 -8.80
CA ASN A 293 4.55 -3.59 -9.19
C ASN A 293 4.78 -4.72 -8.19
N ALA A 294 6.04 -4.94 -7.76
CA ALA A 294 6.35 -5.94 -6.75
C ALA A 294 5.61 -5.69 -5.42
N SER A 295 5.45 -4.40 -5.03
CA SER A 295 4.64 -4.00 -3.87
C SER A 295 3.17 -4.36 -4.05
N SER A 296 2.60 -4.15 -5.25
CA SER A 296 1.21 -4.53 -5.55
C SER A 296 0.99 -6.04 -5.53
N ASP A 297 1.90 -6.82 -6.15
CA ASP A 297 1.83 -8.28 -6.26
C ASP A 297 1.89 -8.96 -4.89
N ILE A 298 2.86 -8.56 -4.06
CA ILE A 298 3.03 -9.19 -2.74
C ILE A 298 1.85 -8.89 -1.82
N VAL A 299 1.29 -7.67 -1.89
CA VAL A 299 0.10 -7.32 -1.10
C VAL A 299 -1.09 -8.14 -1.56
N ASP A 300 -1.30 -8.28 -2.86
CA ASP A 300 -2.41 -9.07 -3.38
C ASP A 300 -2.30 -10.55 -2.98
N PHE A 301 -1.10 -11.13 -3.04
CA PHE A 301 -0.82 -12.49 -2.56
C PHE A 301 -1.13 -12.63 -1.06
N LEU A 302 -0.67 -11.70 -0.23
CA LEU A 302 -0.88 -11.75 1.22
C LEU A 302 -2.36 -11.59 1.59
N VAL A 303 -3.07 -10.64 0.98
CA VAL A 303 -4.51 -10.44 1.21
C VAL A 303 -5.29 -11.66 0.70
N SER A 304 -4.97 -12.17 -0.49
CA SER A 304 -5.57 -13.40 -1.02
C SER A 304 -5.37 -14.58 -0.09
N THR A 305 -4.18 -14.73 0.50
CA THR A 305 -3.90 -15.79 1.48
C THR A 305 -4.82 -15.70 2.69
N ILE A 306 -5.06 -14.49 3.23
CA ILE A 306 -5.98 -14.28 4.37
C ILE A 306 -7.40 -14.75 4.02
N PHE A 307 -7.94 -14.34 2.87
CA PHE A 307 -9.33 -14.65 2.51
C PHE A 307 -9.52 -16.08 1.98
N GLN A 308 -8.58 -16.61 1.20
CA GLN A 308 -8.67 -17.96 0.62
C GLN A 308 -8.48 -19.04 1.70
N SER A 309 -7.55 -18.86 2.64
CA SER A 309 -7.32 -19.82 3.74
C SER A 309 -8.51 -19.93 4.70
N GLN A 310 -9.39 -18.93 4.71
CA GLN A 310 -10.60 -18.89 5.54
C GLN A 310 -11.87 -19.26 4.75
N HIS A 311 -11.74 -19.70 3.49
CA HIS A 311 -12.88 -20.00 2.60
C HIS A 311 -13.81 -18.81 2.32
N HIS A 312 -13.31 -17.58 2.44
CA HIS A 312 -14.04 -16.33 2.17
C HIS A 312 -13.47 -15.55 0.98
N LYS A 313 -12.92 -16.25 -0.02
CA LYS A 313 -12.29 -15.65 -1.22
C LYS A 313 -13.16 -14.66 -2.01
N LYS A 314 -14.49 -14.71 -1.88
CA LYS A 314 -15.43 -13.79 -2.53
C LYS A 314 -15.56 -12.45 -1.82
N ASN A 315 -15.15 -12.37 -0.55
CA ASN A 315 -15.13 -11.13 0.22
C ASN A 315 -13.97 -10.22 -0.18
N TYR A 316 -12.95 -10.74 -0.86
CA TYR A 316 -11.88 -9.97 -1.49
C TYR A 316 -12.04 -9.99 -3.01
N LEU A 317 -12.38 -8.85 -3.59
CA LEU A 317 -12.49 -8.65 -5.02
C LEU A 317 -11.35 -7.73 -5.48
N ARG A 318 -10.36 -8.30 -6.15
CA ARG A 318 -9.29 -7.56 -6.82
C ARG A 318 -9.61 -7.45 -8.31
N ILE A 319 -9.66 -6.22 -8.83
CA ILE A 319 -9.83 -5.97 -10.26
C ILE A 319 -8.53 -5.34 -10.77
N GLN A 320 -7.82 -6.10 -11.59
CA GLN A 320 -6.52 -5.74 -12.15
C GLN A 320 -6.43 -6.24 -13.59
N SER A 321 -5.66 -5.57 -14.43
CA SER A 321 -5.38 -6.03 -15.81
C SER A 321 -3.97 -5.66 -16.23
N SER A 322 -3.43 -6.41 -17.18
CA SER A 322 -2.30 -5.92 -17.97
C SER A 322 -2.79 -4.86 -18.98
N VAL A 323 -2.06 -3.76 -19.14
CA VAL A 323 -2.41 -2.59 -19.97
C VAL A 323 -1.23 -2.14 -20.83
N ASP A 324 -1.47 -1.63 -22.04
CA ASP A 324 -0.38 -1.09 -22.87
C ASP A 324 0.12 0.27 -22.33
N ILE A 325 1.19 0.82 -22.92
CA ILE A 325 1.79 2.09 -22.49
C ILE A 325 0.72 3.19 -22.43
N ALA A 326 0.54 3.74 -21.23
CA ALA A 326 -0.35 4.86 -20.99
C ALA A 326 0.37 6.17 -21.33
N THR A 327 -0.18 6.94 -22.27
CA THR A 327 0.30 8.29 -22.60
C THR A 327 -0.84 9.29 -22.47
N THR A 328 -0.50 10.58 -22.41
CA THR A 328 -1.47 11.69 -22.34
C THR A 328 -2.32 11.83 -23.60
N GLU A 329 -1.87 11.30 -24.74
CA GLU A 329 -2.60 11.30 -26.02
C GLU A 329 -3.66 10.20 -26.05
N ASN A 330 -3.53 9.23 -25.14
CA ASN A 330 -4.24 7.97 -25.15
C ASN A 330 -5.13 7.78 -23.91
N LEU A 331 -5.54 8.89 -23.27
CA LEU A 331 -6.39 8.85 -22.08
C LEU A 331 -7.75 8.20 -22.34
N GLN A 332 -8.35 8.46 -23.51
CA GLN A 332 -9.62 7.84 -23.88
C GLN A 332 -9.52 6.31 -23.94
N ARG A 333 -8.36 5.78 -24.38
CA ARG A 333 -8.13 4.34 -24.38
C ARG A 333 -8.03 3.76 -22.97
N LEU A 334 -7.64 4.54 -21.97
CA LEU A 334 -7.71 4.08 -20.57
C LEU A 334 -9.15 3.94 -20.09
N VAL A 335 -10.06 4.80 -20.56
CA VAL A 335 -11.51 4.62 -20.35
C VAL A 335 -11.96 3.31 -20.99
N ASP A 336 -11.61 3.08 -22.26
CA ASP A 336 -11.97 1.85 -22.99
C ASP A 336 -11.40 0.59 -22.34
N ILE A 337 -10.17 0.66 -21.81
CA ILE A 337 -9.54 -0.43 -21.06
C ILE A 337 -10.33 -0.70 -19.78
N GLY A 338 -10.71 0.34 -19.03
CA GLY A 338 -11.56 0.20 -17.84
C GLY A 338 -12.91 -0.45 -18.16
N THR A 339 -13.56 -0.04 -19.25
CA THR A 339 -14.82 -0.62 -19.72
C THR A 339 -14.65 -2.08 -20.11
N LYS A 340 -13.63 -2.42 -20.91
CA LYS A 340 -13.33 -3.81 -21.28
C LYS A 340 -12.96 -4.67 -20.08
N LEU A 341 -12.38 -4.08 -19.04
CA LEU A 341 -12.05 -4.81 -17.82
C LEU A 341 -13.29 -5.28 -17.07
N LEU A 342 -14.41 -4.55 -17.14
CA LEU A 342 -15.71 -4.99 -16.60
C LEU A 342 -16.22 -6.25 -17.30
N GLU A 343 -15.94 -6.42 -18.60
CA GLU A 343 -16.36 -7.58 -19.40
C GLU A 343 -15.45 -8.80 -19.22
N LYS A 344 -14.23 -8.61 -18.72
CA LYS A 344 -13.29 -9.72 -18.50
C LYS A 344 -13.78 -10.65 -17.40
N PRO A 345 -13.48 -11.96 -17.49
CA PRO A 345 -13.71 -12.90 -16.41
C PRO A 345 -13.00 -12.48 -15.12
N VAL A 346 -13.60 -12.80 -13.97
CA VAL A 346 -12.95 -12.65 -12.67
C VAL A 346 -11.67 -13.49 -12.65
N SER A 347 -10.59 -12.91 -12.16
CA SER A 347 -9.32 -13.60 -11.95
C SER A 347 -8.81 -13.40 -10.53
N ARG A 348 -8.03 -14.34 -10.04
CA ARG A 348 -7.37 -14.27 -8.73
C ARG A 348 -5.95 -14.82 -8.82
N VAL A 349 -5.08 -14.36 -7.93
CA VAL A 349 -3.77 -14.97 -7.75
C VAL A 349 -3.94 -16.40 -7.23
N ASN A 350 -3.32 -17.34 -7.95
CA ASN A 350 -3.14 -18.70 -7.51
C ASN A 350 -1.99 -18.73 -6.48
N LEU A 351 -2.27 -19.20 -5.27
CA LEU A 351 -1.31 -19.15 -4.16
C LEU A 351 -0.12 -20.12 -4.34
N GLU A 352 -0.22 -21.10 -5.22
CA GLU A 352 0.87 -22.03 -5.52
C GLU A 352 1.77 -21.50 -6.65
N THR A 353 1.17 -20.95 -7.70
CA THR A 353 1.90 -20.51 -8.91
C THR A 353 2.28 -19.03 -8.88
N GLY A 354 1.62 -18.24 -8.03
CA GLY A 354 1.73 -16.77 -8.00
C GLY A 354 1.12 -16.07 -9.22
N LYS A 355 0.49 -16.80 -10.15
CA LYS A 355 -0.09 -16.25 -11.38
C LYS A 355 -1.55 -15.89 -11.20
N TYR A 356 -2.00 -14.88 -11.93
CA TYR A 356 -3.42 -14.56 -12.07
C TYR A 356 -4.09 -15.57 -12.99
N GLU A 357 -5.10 -16.27 -12.46
CA GLU A 357 -5.86 -17.28 -13.19
C GLU A 357 -7.34 -16.92 -13.19
N ILE A 358 -8.02 -17.22 -14.30
CA ILE A 358 -9.47 -17.05 -14.43
C ILE A 358 -10.16 -17.99 -13.45
N VAL A 359 -11.14 -17.48 -12.71
CA VAL A 359 -11.93 -18.29 -11.78
C VAL A 359 -13.20 -18.78 -12.48
N GLU A 360 -13.22 -20.06 -12.85
CA GLU A 360 -14.37 -20.68 -13.50
C GLU A 360 -15.65 -20.54 -12.65
N GLY A 361 -16.75 -20.17 -13.31
CA GLY A 361 -18.07 -20.04 -12.68
C GLY A 361 -18.31 -18.75 -11.86
N GLU A 362 -17.34 -17.83 -11.78
CA GLU A 362 -17.54 -16.53 -11.11
C GLU A 362 -17.91 -15.37 -12.06
N GLY A 363 -18.06 -15.66 -13.35
CA GLY A 363 -18.54 -14.70 -14.34
C GLY A 363 -17.55 -13.57 -14.63
N THR A 364 -18.08 -12.44 -15.05
CA THR A 364 -17.34 -11.22 -15.40
C THR A 364 -17.09 -10.32 -14.19
N ASN A 365 -16.14 -9.39 -14.30
CA ASN A 365 -15.91 -8.38 -13.26
C ASN A 365 -17.14 -7.50 -13.02
N ALA A 366 -17.95 -7.21 -14.06
CA ALA A 366 -19.21 -6.49 -13.92
C ALA A 366 -20.23 -7.24 -13.04
N GLU A 367 -20.38 -8.54 -13.27
CA GLU A 367 -21.27 -9.40 -12.47
C GLU A 367 -20.78 -9.52 -11.02
N ALA A 368 -19.47 -9.68 -10.82
CA ALA A 368 -18.86 -9.70 -9.49
C ALA A 368 -19.05 -8.37 -8.75
N LEU A 369 -18.87 -7.24 -9.43
CA LEU A 369 -19.12 -5.90 -8.87
C LEU A 369 -20.59 -5.67 -8.53
N LEU A 370 -21.51 -6.14 -9.36
CA LEU A 370 -22.95 -6.07 -9.05
C LEU A 370 -23.28 -6.89 -7.80
N ASN A 371 -22.70 -8.08 -7.66
CA ASN A 371 -22.85 -8.89 -6.45
C ASN A 371 -22.23 -8.20 -5.23
N PHE A 372 -21.07 -7.57 -5.40
CA PHE A 372 -20.44 -6.76 -4.34
C PHE A 372 -21.33 -5.57 -3.94
N ALA A 373 -21.94 -4.87 -4.90
CA ALA A 373 -22.88 -3.77 -4.65
C ALA A 373 -24.09 -4.22 -3.83
N LYS A 374 -24.63 -5.42 -4.11
CA LYS A 374 -25.72 -6.01 -3.31
C LYS A 374 -25.29 -6.28 -1.87
N LEU A 375 -24.07 -6.77 -1.65
CA LEU A 375 -23.52 -6.98 -0.31
C LEU A 375 -23.37 -5.66 0.45
N LEU A 376 -22.84 -4.62 -0.21
CA LEU A 376 -22.73 -3.27 0.35
C LEU A 376 -24.10 -2.68 0.71
N SER A 377 -25.07 -2.77 -0.20
CA SER A 377 -26.45 -2.31 0.03
C SER A 377 -27.10 -3.03 1.21
N LYS A 378 -26.94 -4.37 1.29
CA LYS A 378 -27.45 -5.16 2.42
C LYS A 378 -26.82 -4.71 3.74
N GLU A 379 -25.50 -4.57 3.80
CA GLU A 379 -24.79 -4.14 5.01
C GLU A 379 -25.22 -2.72 5.44
N ARG A 380 -25.32 -1.78 4.49
CA ARG A 380 -25.80 -0.41 4.76
C ARG A 380 -27.22 -0.42 5.33
N LYS A 381 -28.15 -1.16 4.72
CA LYS A 381 -29.54 -1.28 5.20
C LYS A 381 -29.60 -1.89 6.59
N SER A 382 -28.81 -2.94 6.86
CA SER A 382 -28.72 -3.57 8.19
C SER A 382 -28.28 -2.56 9.26
N ARG A 383 -27.30 -1.69 8.95
CA ARG A 383 -26.84 -0.62 9.86
C ARG A 383 -27.88 0.48 10.07
N LEU A 384 -28.57 0.91 9.02
CA LEU A 384 -29.61 1.93 9.13
C LEU A 384 -30.81 1.43 9.95
N MET A 385 -31.20 0.17 9.78
CA MET A 385 -32.26 -0.45 10.59
C MET A 385 -31.87 -0.50 12.07
N LYS A 386 -30.65 -0.96 12.40
CA LYS A 386 -30.15 -0.94 13.78
C LYS A 386 -30.14 0.47 14.39
N CYS A 387 -29.75 1.48 13.62
CA CYS A 387 -29.74 2.87 14.09
C CYS A 387 -31.17 3.42 14.36
N VAL A 388 -32.14 3.05 13.51
CA VAL A 388 -33.55 3.41 13.71
C VAL A 388 -34.13 2.71 14.92
N ASP A 389 -33.84 1.42 15.12
CA ASP A 389 -34.26 0.67 16.31
C ASP A 389 -33.65 1.28 17.59
N ASP A 390 -32.35 1.60 17.59
CA ASP A 390 -31.67 2.25 18.73
C ASP A 390 -32.25 3.65 19.03
N PHE A 391 -32.60 4.42 17.99
CA PHE A 391 -33.21 5.74 18.12
C PHE A 391 -34.66 5.68 18.61
N LEU A 392 -35.48 4.76 18.09
CA LEU A 392 -36.88 4.57 18.48
C LEU A 392 -37.03 3.98 19.88
N LEU A 393 -36.09 3.15 20.32
CA LEU A 393 -36.12 2.53 21.64
C LEU A 393 -35.52 3.39 22.76
N GLY A 394 -34.96 4.57 22.46
CA GLY A 394 -34.45 5.52 23.47
C GLY A 394 -33.47 4.89 24.46
N ILE A 395 -32.69 3.89 24.03
CA ILE A 395 -31.87 3.08 24.94
C ILE A 395 -30.60 3.86 25.32
N SER A 396 -30.65 4.50 26.47
CA SER A 396 -29.47 4.63 27.33
C SER A 396 -29.17 3.23 27.87
N SER A 397 -27.94 2.74 27.68
CA SER A 397 -27.53 1.39 28.08
C SER A 397 -27.76 1.16 29.58
N THR A 398 -28.71 0.28 29.92
CA THR A 398 -28.81 -0.33 31.25
C THR A 398 -28.88 -1.85 31.11
N LYS A 399 -27.99 -2.51 31.86
CA LYS A 399 -27.83 -3.96 31.97
C LYS A 399 -29.16 -4.66 32.30
N GLY A 400 -29.34 -5.87 31.76
CA GLY A 400 -30.37 -6.85 32.10
C GLY A 400 -29.83 -8.28 31.96
N PRO A 401 -30.47 -9.28 32.59
CA PRO A 401 -29.84 -10.10 33.63
C PRO A 401 -29.17 -11.40 33.16
N GLU A 402 -28.31 -11.90 34.04
CA GLU A 402 -27.58 -13.17 34.01
C GLU A 402 -28.48 -14.38 33.71
N CYS A 403 -27.97 -15.25 32.83
CA CYS A 403 -28.33 -16.66 32.78
C CYS A 403 -27.03 -17.50 32.75
N ASN A 404 -26.99 -18.47 33.66
CA ASN A 404 -25.82 -19.22 34.10
C ASN A 404 -25.02 -19.94 33.01
N GLU A 405 -23.70 -19.89 33.23
CA GLU A 405 -22.67 -20.79 32.70
C GLU A 405 -23.06 -22.27 32.89
N TYR A 406 -22.80 -23.10 31.88
CA TYR A 406 -22.04 -24.36 32.00
C TYR A 406 -21.99 -25.04 30.63
N GLU A 407 -20.91 -24.81 29.86
CA GLU A 407 -20.39 -25.84 28.96
C GLU A 407 -18.90 -25.62 28.64
N VAL A 408 -18.09 -26.33 29.43
CA VAL A 408 -16.80 -26.97 29.11
C VAL A 408 -15.89 -26.23 28.10
N ARG A 409 -15.10 -25.29 28.61
CA ARG A 409 -13.87 -24.82 27.96
C ARG A 409 -12.86 -25.97 27.89
N LYS A 410 -12.82 -26.71 26.78
CA LYS A 410 -11.59 -27.39 26.37
C LYS A 410 -10.53 -26.33 26.09
N LYS A 411 -9.61 -26.11 27.04
CA LYS A 411 -8.35 -25.39 26.79
C LYS A 411 -7.58 -26.18 25.73
N CYS A 412 -7.84 -25.89 24.47
CA CYS A 412 -6.89 -26.21 23.40
C CYS A 412 -5.64 -25.39 23.73
N VAL A 413 -4.55 -26.05 24.11
CA VAL A 413 -3.23 -25.42 24.15
C VAL A 413 -2.97 -24.97 22.72
N LYS A 414 -3.21 -23.68 22.45
CA LYS A 414 -2.98 -23.13 21.11
C LYS A 414 -1.50 -23.29 20.83
N LYS A 415 -1.17 -24.03 19.77
CA LYS A 415 0.21 -24.09 19.28
C LYS A 415 0.63 -22.65 18.94
N VAL A 416 1.63 -22.14 19.65
CA VAL A 416 2.27 -20.88 19.30
C VAL A 416 3.24 -21.19 18.18
N PHE A 417 3.07 -20.52 17.03
CA PHE A 417 4.05 -20.61 15.95
C PHE A 417 5.14 -19.58 16.19
N THR A 418 6.37 -20.05 16.16
CA THR A 418 7.57 -19.24 16.36
C THR A 418 8.17 -18.89 15.01
N VAL A 419 8.33 -17.59 14.75
CA VAL A 419 8.81 -17.09 13.45
C VAL A 419 10.04 -16.23 13.65
N LEU A 420 11.11 -16.55 12.92
CA LEU A 420 12.31 -15.74 12.80
C LEU A 420 12.33 -15.11 11.40
N SER A 421 12.46 -13.79 11.33
CA SER A 421 12.64 -13.08 10.06
C SER A 421 13.93 -12.27 10.09
N ILE A 422 14.71 -12.36 9.02
CA ILE A 422 16.05 -11.79 8.94
C ILE A 422 16.16 -10.90 7.70
N ASP A 423 16.33 -9.60 7.92
CA ASP A 423 16.47 -8.63 6.83
C ASP A 423 17.84 -8.72 6.13
N GLY A 424 17.82 -8.37 4.84
CA GLY A 424 19.03 -8.17 4.06
C GLY A 424 19.79 -6.90 4.46
N GLY A 425 21.12 -6.98 4.47
CA GLY A 425 21.97 -5.82 4.81
C GLY A 425 23.35 -5.84 4.17
N GLY A 426 23.62 -6.75 3.22
CA GLY A 426 24.95 -6.95 2.66
C GLY A 426 25.96 -7.33 3.75
N ILE A 427 27.07 -6.59 3.83
CA ILE A 427 28.09 -6.75 4.89
C ILE A 427 27.50 -6.68 6.31
N ARG A 428 26.38 -5.99 6.50
CA ARG A 428 25.74 -5.84 7.82
C ARG A 428 25.04 -7.11 8.30
N GLY A 429 24.98 -8.18 7.49
CA GLY A 429 24.46 -9.50 7.92
C GLY A 429 25.18 -10.12 9.12
N ILE A 430 26.39 -9.64 9.44
CA ILE A 430 27.09 -10.01 10.67
C ILE A 430 26.34 -9.57 11.94
N ILE A 431 25.51 -8.52 11.87
CA ILE A 431 24.71 -8.03 13.00
C ILE A 431 23.67 -9.08 13.43
N PRO A 432 22.72 -9.49 12.57
CA PRO A 432 21.80 -10.56 12.94
C PRO A 432 22.54 -11.87 13.23
N GLY A 433 23.64 -12.19 12.52
CA GLY A 433 24.48 -13.34 12.84
C GLY A 433 25.00 -13.35 14.28
N THR A 434 25.46 -12.20 14.78
CA THR A 434 25.95 -12.05 16.16
C THR A 434 24.83 -12.18 17.19
N ILE A 435 23.67 -11.58 16.92
CA ILE A 435 22.49 -11.69 17.79
C ILE A 435 22.03 -13.16 17.87
N LEU A 436 21.98 -13.85 16.74
CA LEU A 436 21.60 -15.25 16.66
C LEU A 436 22.62 -16.17 17.34
N ALA A 437 23.93 -15.88 17.22
CA ALA A 437 24.96 -16.62 17.93
C ALA A 437 24.82 -16.48 19.44
N PHE A 438 24.51 -15.26 19.93
CA PHE A 438 24.23 -15.03 21.34
C PHE A 438 22.96 -15.78 21.79
N LEU A 439 21.87 -15.68 21.03
CA LEU A 439 20.63 -16.38 21.32
C LEU A 439 20.85 -17.90 21.38
N GLU A 440 21.51 -18.48 20.38
CA GLU A 440 21.80 -19.91 20.33
C GLU A 440 22.67 -20.36 21.52
N SER A 441 23.65 -19.56 21.93
CA SER A 441 24.45 -19.82 23.14
C SER A 441 23.58 -19.88 24.38
N LYS A 442 22.61 -18.99 24.53
CA LYS A 442 21.69 -18.99 25.68
C LYS A 442 20.73 -20.18 25.66
N LEU A 443 20.25 -20.57 24.49
CA LEU A 443 19.44 -21.77 24.34
C LEU A 443 20.25 -23.04 24.65
N GLN A 444 21.54 -23.09 24.28
CA GLN A 444 22.44 -24.20 24.61
C GLN A 444 22.77 -24.29 26.10
N GLU A 445 22.85 -23.16 26.82
CA GLU A 445 22.99 -23.13 28.27
C GLU A 445 21.77 -23.74 28.97
N LEU A 446 20.57 -23.54 28.41
CA LEU A 446 19.31 -24.01 28.99
C LEU A 446 19.02 -25.49 28.64
N ASP A 447 19.14 -25.83 27.36
CA ASP A 447 18.60 -27.08 26.81
C ASP A 447 19.69 -28.01 26.22
N GLY A 448 20.96 -27.58 26.32
CA GLY A 448 22.15 -28.38 26.02
C GLY A 448 22.88 -28.00 24.72
N ALA A 449 24.17 -28.31 24.64
CA ALA A 449 25.08 -27.88 23.57
C ALA A 449 24.69 -28.32 22.13
N HIS A 450 23.82 -29.31 22.00
CA HIS A 450 23.36 -29.85 20.72
C HIS A 450 22.26 -29.00 20.06
N VAL A 451 21.61 -28.12 20.83
CA VAL A 451 20.52 -27.24 20.40
C VAL A 451 20.98 -26.23 19.36
N ARG A 452 20.09 -25.93 18.41
CA ARG A 452 20.27 -24.95 17.33
C ARG A 452 19.07 -24.02 17.22
N ILE A 453 19.27 -22.86 16.58
CA ILE A 453 18.18 -21.90 16.31
C ILE A 453 16.97 -22.56 15.64
N ALA A 454 17.19 -23.45 14.67
CA ALA A 454 16.11 -24.13 13.96
C ALA A 454 15.23 -25.06 14.83
N ASP A 455 15.65 -25.38 16.06
CA ASP A 455 14.85 -26.17 16.99
C ASP A 455 13.73 -25.34 17.66
N TYR A 456 13.87 -24.01 17.65
CA TYR A 456 13.01 -23.07 18.39
C TYR A 456 12.13 -22.21 17.50
N PHE A 457 12.31 -22.30 16.17
CA PHE A 457 11.56 -21.54 15.19
C PHE A 457 10.87 -22.47 14.20
N ASP A 458 9.54 -22.48 14.19
CA ASP A 458 8.73 -23.21 13.22
C ASP A 458 8.94 -22.68 11.79
N VAL A 459 9.24 -21.38 11.65
CA VAL A 459 9.50 -20.74 10.34
C VAL A 459 10.69 -19.78 10.46
N ILE A 460 11.65 -19.90 9.54
CA ILE A 460 12.74 -18.94 9.36
C ILE A 460 12.63 -18.35 7.95
N SER A 461 12.55 -17.02 7.85
CA SER A 461 12.48 -16.30 6.58
C SER A 461 13.58 -15.24 6.48
N GLY A 462 13.97 -14.86 5.27
CA GLY A 462 14.91 -13.76 5.11
C GLY A 462 15.06 -13.28 3.67
N THR A 463 15.50 -12.03 3.52
CA THR A 463 15.72 -11.38 2.22
C THR A 463 17.21 -11.17 1.98
N SER A 464 17.68 -11.31 0.74
CA SER A 464 19.10 -11.11 0.37
C SER A 464 20.05 -11.88 1.31
N THR A 465 21.02 -11.19 1.90
CA THR A 465 21.90 -11.64 3.00
C THR A 465 21.19 -12.39 4.12
N GLY A 466 19.99 -11.96 4.53
CA GLY A 466 19.19 -12.67 5.53
C GLY A 466 18.68 -14.01 5.01
N GLY A 467 18.35 -14.12 3.72
CA GLY A 467 18.01 -15.39 3.07
C GLY A 467 19.18 -16.40 3.04
N LEU A 468 20.41 -15.89 2.87
CA LEU A 468 21.61 -16.72 3.02
C LEU A 468 21.73 -17.26 4.45
N ILE A 469 21.57 -16.40 5.46
CA ILE A 469 21.60 -16.80 6.87
C ILE A 469 20.51 -17.82 7.19
N THR A 470 19.28 -17.59 6.71
CA THR A 470 18.16 -18.54 6.83
C THR A 470 18.54 -19.91 6.27
N THR A 471 19.15 -19.94 5.08
CA THR A 471 19.57 -21.19 4.46
C THR A 471 20.68 -21.88 5.27
N MET A 472 21.64 -21.12 5.82
CA MET A 472 22.69 -21.68 6.68
C MET A 472 22.10 -22.33 7.95
N LEU A 473 21.09 -21.70 8.55
CA LEU A 473 20.46 -22.18 9.78
C LEU A 473 19.47 -23.33 9.55
N ALA A 474 18.91 -23.48 8.35
CA ALA A 474 17.88 -24.47 8.06
C ALA A 474 18.36 -25.65 7.20
N ALA A 475 19.43 -25.49 6.40
CA ALA A 475 19.90 -26.55 5.52
C ALA A 475 20.38 -27.77 6.34
N PRO A 476 19.87 -28.98 6.05
CA PRO A 476 20.25 -30.17 6.81
C PRO A 476 21.64 -30.66 6.43
N ASN A 477 22.39 -31.14 7.42
CA ASN A 477 23.54 -31.99 7.23
C ASN A 477 23.10 -33.47 7.09
N LYS A 478 24.07 -34.38 6.96
CA LYS A 478 23.84 -35.84 6.83
C LYS A 478 23.06 -36.49 7.99
N HIS A 479 22.93 -35.79 9.12
CA HIS A 479 22.17 -36.24 10.30
C HIS A 479 20.83 -35.54 10.44
N ASN A 480 20.34 -34.86 9.40
CA ASN A 480 19.11 -34.07 9.41
C ASN A 480 19.08 -32.99 10.51
N ARG A 481 20.25 -32.39 10.79
CA ARG A 481 20.43 -31.24 11.70
C ARG A 481 20.94 -30.04 10.92
N PRO A 482 20.73 -28.79 11.39
CA PRO A 482 21.32 -27.61 10.76
C PRO A 482 22.80 -27.77 10.43
N MET A 483 23.17 -27.44 9.19
CA MET A 483 24.54 -27.54 8.69
C MET A 483 25.47 -26.55 9.40
N PHE A 484 24.96 -25.39 9.77
CA PHE A 484 25.70 -24.35 10.49
C PHE A 484 25.08 -24.10 11.87
N ALA A 485 25.93 -23.89 12.87
CA ALA A 485 25.53 -23.24 14.11
C ALA A 485 25.46 -21.72 13.88
N ALA A 486 24.69 -21.00 14.68
CA ALA A 486 24.55 -19.56 14.52
C ALA A 486 25.90 -18.82 14.66
N LYS A 487 26.81 -19.33 15.51
CA LYS A 487 28.18 -18.80 15.63
C LYS A 487 29.00 -18.90 14.33
N ASP A 488 28.71 -19.88 13.47
CA ASP A 488 29.46 -20.10 12.23
C ASP A 488 29.11 -19.04 11.17
N ILE A 489 27.96 -18.37 11.31
CA ILE A 489 27.58 -17.22 10.48
C ILE A 489 28.66 -16.13 10.58
N ASN A 490 29.07 -15.77 11.80
CA ASN A 490 30.08 -14.72 11.98
C ASN A 490 31.42 -15.10 11.32
N HIS A 491 31.83 -16.36 11.43
CA HIS A 491 33.05 -16.85 10.77
C HIS A 491 32.93 -16.74 9.24
N PHE A 492 31.79 -17.18 8.68
CA PHE A 492 31.51 -17.08 7.25
C PHE A 492 31.60 -15.63 6.77
N TYR A 493 30.99 -14.68 7.49
CA TYR A 493 31.05 -13.26 7.10
C TYR A 493 32.48 -12.72 7.19
N LEU A 494 33.22 -12.97 8.27
CA LEU A 494 34.58 -12.47 8.41
C LEU A 494 35.52 -13.02 7.32
N GLN A 495 35.36 -14.28 6.93
CA GLN A 495 36.21 -14.94 5.95
C GLN A 495 35.86 -14.57 4.50
N HIS A 496 34.57 -14.51 4.18
CA HIS A 496 34.11 -14.42 2.79
C HIS A 496 33.68 -13.02 2.36
N THR A 497 33.21 -12.17 3.28
CA THR A 497 32.72 -10.83 2.93
C THR A 497 33.77 -9.97 2.23
N PRO A 498 35.07 -9.95 2.62
CA PRO A 498 36.09 -9.18 1.90
C PRO A 498 36.29 -9.63 0.43
N LYS A 499 35.99 -10.90 0.13
CA LYS A 499 36.07 -11.46 -1.23
C LYS A 499 34.80 -11.17 -2.04
N ILE A 500 33.64 -11.17 -1.39
CA ILE A 500 32.32 -10.90 -2.00
C ILE A 500 32.15 -9.39 -2.26
N PHE A 501 32.62 -8.54 -1.35
CA PHE A 501 32.55 -7.08 -1.43
C PHE A 501 33.97 -6.47 -1.45
N PRO A 502 34.73 -6.63 -2.54
CA PRO A 502 36.07 -6.07 -2.63
C PRO A 502 36.02 -4.54 -2.55
N GLN A 503 36.84 -3.93 -1.70
CA GLN A 503 36.89 -2.48 -1.43
C GLN A 503 37.14 -1.58 -2.67
N ARG A 504 37.41 -2.16 -3.85
CA ARG A 504 37.66 -1.42 -5.10
C ARG A 504 36.46 -0.59 -5.59
N TYR A 505 35.23 -0.90 -5.18
CA TYR A 505 34.02 -0.20 -5.65
C TYR A 505 33.67 1.10 -4.90
N LEU A 506 34.24 1.34 -3.71
CA LEU A 506 33.91 2.53 -2.93
C LEU A 506 34.53 3.81 -3.53
N ILE A 507 35.67 3.69 -4.20
CA ILE A 507 36.40 4.84 -4.76
C ILE A 507 35.70 5.38 -6.02
N PHE A 508 35.08 4.53 -6.85
CA PHE A 508 34.46 4.95 -8.10
C PHE A 508 33.13 5.69 -7.90
N ILE A 509 32.29 5.24 -6.96
CA ILE A 509 31.02 5.92 -6.63
C ILE A 509 31.31 7.27 -5.96
N VAL A 510 32.31 7.33 -5.07
CA VAL A 510 32.77 8.61 -4.51
C VAL A 510 33.28 9.53 -5.63
N TYR A 511 34.07 9.03 -6.59
CA TYR A 511 34.59 9.85 -7.69
C TYR A 511 33.48 10.39 -8.63
N VAL A 512 32.48 9.59 -8.96
CA VAL A 512 31.34 10.00 -9.81
C VAL A 512 30.39 10.96 -9.08
N VAL A 513 30.16 10.75 -7.77
CA VAL A 513 29.39 11.67 -6.93
C VAL A 513 30.17 12.99 -6.68
N PHE A 514 31.48 12.92 -6.52
CA PHE A 514 32.36 14.09 -6.34
C PHE A 514 32.46 14.95 -7.61
N LEU A 515 32.44 14.34 -8.80
CA LEU A 515 32.36 15.05 -10.08
C LEU A 515 31.01 15.80 -10.27
N LYS A 516 29.90 15.27 -9.73
CA LYS A 516 28.61 15.98 -9.69
C LYS A 516 28.62 17.15 -8.69
N PHE A 517 29.34 17.03 -7.57
CA PHE A 517 29.46 18.09 -6.58
C PHE A 517 30.35 19.26 -7.03
N THR A 518 31.43 18.99 -7.76
CA THR A 518 32.37 20.04 -8.19
C THR A 518 31.81 20.93 -9.31
N LYS A 519 30.98 20.41 -10.22
CA LYS A 519 30.30 21.24 -11.24
C LYS A 519 29.28 22.23 -10.64
N LYS A 520 28.60 21.88 -9.56
CA LYS A 520 27.58 22.74 -8.91
C LYS A 520 28.22 23.90 -8.11
N ASN A 521 29.44 23.70 -7.60
CA ASN A 521 30.16 24.74 -6.84
C ASN A 521 30.99 25.69 -7.71
N MET A 522 31.40 25.29 -8.92
CA MET A 522 32.20 26.15 -9.80
C MET A 522 31.39 27.27 -10.47
N HIS A 523 30.06 27.14 -10.54
CA HIS A 523 29.20 28.19 -11.09
C HIS A 523 28.84 29.29 -10.06
N ASN A 524 28.85 28.97 -8.76
CA ASN A 524 28.64 29.94 -7.69
C ASN A 524 29.92 30.70 -7.29
N PHE A 525 31.10 30.22 -7.68
CA PHE A 525 32.37 30.90 -7.37
C PHE A 525 32.78 31.96 -8.42
N LYS A 526 32.26 31.87 -9.66
CA LYS A 526 32.55 32.85 -10.74
C LYS A 526 31.58 34.05 -10.80
N ARG A 527 30.67 34.19 -9.83
CA ARG A 527 29.79 35.37 -9.67
C ARG A 527 30.10 36.22 -8.43
N LYS A 528 31.22 35.93 -7.75
CA LYS A 528 31.70 36.65 -6.56
C LYS A 528 33.21 36.96 -6.58
N ILE A 529 33.77 37.04 -7.78
CA ILE A 529 35.00 37.76 -8.13
C ILE A 529 34.61 38.60 -9.34
#